data_AF-A0A1L3ZTD2-F1
#
_entry.id   AF-A0A1L3ZTD2-F1
#
_cell.length_a   1.000
_cell.length_b   1.000
_cell.length_c   1.000
_cell.angle_alpha   90.00
_cell.angle_beta   90.00
_cell.angle_gamma   90.00
#
_symmetry.space_group_name_H-M   'P 1'
#
loop_
_entity.id
_entity.type
_entity.pdbx_description
1 polymer ?
#
loop_
_entity_poly.entity_id
_entity_poly.type
_entity_poly.pdbx_seq_one_letter_code
_entity_poly.pdbx_strand_id
1 'polypeptide(L)'
;MTTINLFAYTAPGADYPGYVSINRNAAGDVEVTVRSAPTEVDGIRICGQTCRPGGDFCNNYCNLAPEKGPMADRALPHTFVREGITSSFTIPAAEWAAFADGPKAR
;
A
#
# COMPACT_ATOMS: atom_id res chain seq x y z
N MET A 1 -1.10 14.96 17.76
CA MET A 1 -2.14 13.97 18.08
C MET A 1 -1.86 12.73 17.24
N THR A 2 -1.64 11.58 17.86
CA THR A 2 -0.96 10.44 17.23
C THR A 2 -1.94 9.29 17.02
N THR A 3 -2.01 8.76 15.80
CA THR A 3 -2.72 7.51 15.50
C THR A 3 -1.92 6.34 16.08
N ILE A 4 -2.61 5.44 16.77
CA ILE A 4 -2.02 4.25 17.39
C ILE A 4 -2.40 3.04 16.53
N ASN A 5 -1.41 2.24 16.11
CA ASN A 5 -1.69 0.93 15.53
C ASN A 5 -2.02 -0.05 16.67
N LEU A 6 -3.25 -0.55 16.67
CA LEU A 6 -3.71 -1.55 17.66
C LEU A 6 -3.37 -2.96 17.20
N PHE A 7 -3.46 -3.20 15.90
CA PHE A 7 -3.16 -4.47 15.27
C PHE A 7 -2.79 -4.26 13.81
N ALA A 8 -1.86 -5.08 13.32
CA ALA A 8 -1.58 -5.23 11.91
C ALA A 8 -1.27 -6.69 11.62
N TYR A 9 -1.90 -7.21 10.56
CA TYR A 9 -1.60 -8.51 10.01
C TYR A 9 -1.16 -8.36 8.56
N THR A 10 -0.08 -9.04 8.23
CA THR A 10 0.42 -9.24 6.88
C THR A 10 0.45 -10.74 6.63
N ALA A 11 -0.12 -11.19 5.53
CA ALA A 11 -0.14 -12.61 5.21
C ALA A 11 1.31 -13.15 5.05
N PRO A 12 1.65 -14.32 5.62
CA PRO A 12 2.96 -14.92 5.41
C PRO A 12 3.27 -15.10 3.93
N GLY A 13 4.46 -14.66 3.51
CA GLY A 13 4.89 -14.71 2.11
C GLY A 13 4.30 -13.63 1.20
N ALA A 14 3.55 -12.66 1.74
CA ALA A 14 3.14 -11.49 0.98
C ALA A 14 4.20 -10.39 1.03
N ASP A 15 4.57 -9.87 -0.13
CA ASP A 15 5.56 -8.79 -0.27
C ASP A 15 5.00 -7.39 0.05
N TYR A 16 3.71 -7.30 0.41
CA TYR A 16 3.00 -6.05 0.65
C TYR A 16 2.38 -6.00 2.06
N PRO A 17 2.70 -4.99 2.89
CA PRO A 17 2.28 -4.94 4.29
C PRO A 17 0.81 -4.51 4.49
N GLY A 18 0.20 -4.98 5.58
CA GLY A 18 -1.06 -4.42 6.11
C GLY A 18 -2.34 -4.92 5.46
N TYR A 19 -2.44 -6.24 5.26
CA TYR A 19 -3.66 -6.92 4.80
C TYR A 19 -4.86 -6.64 5.70
N VAL A 20 -4.64 -6.67 7.01
CA VAL A 20 -5.62 -6.20 7.98
C VAL A 20 -4.91 -5.21 8.88
N SER A 21 -5.44 -4.01 9.02
CA SER A 21 -4.94 -3.02 9.97
C SER A 21 -6.08 -2.47 10.80
N ILE A 22 -5.84 -2.37 12.10
CA ILE A 22 -6.75 -1.76 13.06
C ILE A 22 -5.99 -0.62 13.72
N ASN A 23 -6.47 0.61 13.50
CA ASN A 23 -5.83 1.81 14.00
C ASN A 23 -6.82 2.61 14.85
N ARG A 24 -6.34 3.19 15.94
CA ARG A 24 -7.11 4.17 16.72
C ARG A 24 -6.64 5.57 16.36
N ASN A 25 -7.55 6.40 15.89
CA ASN A 25 -7.25 7.79 15.58
C ASN A 25 -7.20 8.65 16.86
N ALA A 26 -6.90 9.94 16.70
CA ALA A 26 -6.82 10.86 17.83
C ALA A 26 -8.18 11.17 18.51
N ALA A 27 -9.28 11.01 17.79
CA ALA A 27 -10.63 11.13 18.34
C ALA A 27 -11.08 9.87 19.12
N GLY A 28 -10.28 8.81 19.07
CA GLY A 28 -10.58 7.53 19.70
C GLY A 28 -11.40 6.59 18.83
N ASP A 29 -11.73 6.96 17.59
CA ASP A 29 -12.40 6.04 16.65
C ASP A 29 -11.43 4.95 16.21
N VAL A 30 -12.00 3.78 15.92
CA VAL A 30 -11.24 2.63 15.43
C VAL A 30 -11.51 2.48 13.94
N GLU A 31 -10.46 2.66 13.14
CA GLU A 31 -10.47 2.37 11.71
C GLU A 31 -10.00 0.94 11.49
N VAL A 32 -10.82 0.15 10.80
CA VAL A 32 -10.49 -1.20 10.37
C VAL A 32 -10.39 -1.20 8.85
N THR A 33 -9.24 -1.62 8.35
CA THR A 33 -8.98 -1.72 6.91
C THR A 33 -8.59 -3.15 6.58
N VAL A 34 -9.24 -3.72 5.56
CA VAL A 34 -8.95 -5.03 5.00
C VAL A 34 -8.62 -4.88 3.53
N ARG A 35 -7.57 -5.57 3.09
CA ARG A 35 -7.09 -5.56 1.72
C ARG A 35 -7.03 -6.98 1.18
N SER A 36 -7.46 -7.16 -0.06
CA SER A 36 -7.22 -8.41 -0.79
C SER A 36 -5.74 -8.56 -1.08
N ALA A 37 -5.32 -9.78 -1.45
CA ALA A 37 -3.97 -9.99 -1.92
C ALA A 37 -3.68 -9.08 -3.13
N PRO A 38 -2.48 -8.47 -3.19
CA PRO A 38 -2.07 -7.76 -4.38
C PRO A 38 -1.87 -8.77 -5.52
N THR A 39 -1.93 -8.28 -6.75
CA THR A 39 -1.73 -9.11 -7.93
C THR A 39 -0.55 -8.59 -8.71
N GLU A 40 0.35 -9.48 -9.11
CA GLU A 40 1.34 -9.14 -10.12
C GLU A 40 0.65 -9.04 -11.47
N VAL A 41 0.95 -7.97 -12.18
CA VAL A 41 0.43 -7.72 -13.53
C VAL A 41 1.60 -7.35 -14.43
N ASP A 42 1.65 -8.02 -15.56
CA ASP A 42 2.53 -7.64 -16.66
C ASP A 42 1.91 -6.47 -17.41
N GLY A 43 2.70 -5.44 -17.65
CA GLY A 43 2.27 -4.30 -18.42
C GLY A 43 3.41 -3.46 -18.95
N ILE A 44 3.03 -2.33 -19.51
CA ILE A 44 3.97 -1.33 -20.02
C ILE A 44 3.91 -0.16 -19.04
N ARG A 45 4.93 -0.03 -18.20
CA ARG A 45 5.02 1.08 -17.25
C ARG A 45 5.79 2.23 -17.89
N ILE A 46 5.11 3.35 -18.08
CA ILE A 46 5.75 4.64 -18.42
C ILE A 46 6.08 5.30 -17.09
N CYS A 47 7.33 5.14 -16.64
CA CYS A 47 8.02 5.75 -15.49
C CYS A 47 7.21 6.15 -14.25
N GLY A 48 7.59 5.59 -13.10
CA GLY A 48 7.27 6.11 -11.76
C GLY A 48 8.46 6.85 -11.11
N GLN A 49 8.29 7.22 -9.84
CA GLN A 49 9.29 7.94 -9.00
C GLN A 49 10.69 7.31 -8.90
N THR A 50 10.86 6.04 -9.32
CA THR A 50 12.12 5.28 -9.23
C THR A 50 12.97 5.30 -10.51
N CYS A 51 12.61 6.07 -11.54
CA CYS A 51 13.40 6.19 -12.77
C CYS A 51 14.68 7.01 -12.53
N ARG A 52 15.78 6.34 -12.19
CA ARG A 52 17.12 6.97 -12.15
C ARG A 52 17.73 7.01 -13.56
N PRO A 53 18.30 8.14 -14.00
CA PRO A 53 19.08 8.18 -15.25
C PRO A 53 20.07 7.03 -15.34
N GLY A 54 20.05 6.29 -16.47
CA GLY A 54 20.96 5.16 -16.72
C GLY A 54 20.67 3.87 -15.96
N GLY A 55 19.55 3.76 -15.21
CA GLY A 55 19.15 2.52 -14.58
C GLY A 55 18.45 1.54 -15.53
N ASP A 56 18.53 0.25 -15.24
CA ASP A 56 17.98 -0.85 -16.08
C ASP A 56 16.47 -0.72 -16.35
N PHE A 57 15.76 0.02 -15.50
CA PHE A 57 14.31 0.24 -15.56
C PHE A 57 13.93 1.64 -16.03
N CYS A 58 14.90 2.49 -16.39
CA CYS A 58 14.66 3.86 -16.85
C CYS A 58 14.86 3.97 -18.36
N ASN A 59 13.83 3.58 -19.09
CA ASN A 59 13.73 3.78 -20.52
C ASN A 59 13.45 5.27 -20.82
N ASN A 60 14.19 5.83 -21.79
CA ASN A 60 14.19 7.27 -22.05
C ASN A 60 12.87 7.82 -22.63
N TYR A 61 11.86 6.95 -22.76
CA TYR A 61 10.52 7.23 -23.29
C TYR A 61 9.71 8.27 -22.49
N CYS A 62 10.05 8.50 -21.21
CA CYS A 62 9.17 9.23 -20.30
C CYS A 62 9.44 10.74 -20.19
N ASN A 63 10.70 11.19 -20.33
CA ASN A 63 11.06 12.59 -20.03
C ASN A 63 11.89 13.26 -21.13
N LEU A 64 12.15 12.60 -22.27
CA LEU A 64 13.01 13.11 -23.37
C LEU A 64 14.37 13.65 -22.86
N ALA A 65 14.91 13.07 -21.80
CA ALA A 65 16.07 13.60 -21.10
C ALA A 65 17.36 13.11 -21.78
N PRO A 66 18.17 13.99 -22.42
CA PRO A 66 19.36 13.58 -23.16
C PRO A 66 20.40 12.81 -22.33
N GLU A 67 20.46 13.09 -21.02
CA GLU A 67 21.39 12.46 -20.07
C GLU A 67 21.09 10.99 -19.75
N LYS A 68 19.97 10.43 -20.26
CA LYS A 68 19.54 9.06 -20.00
C LYS A 68 19.82 8.07 -21.15
N GLY A 69 20.58 8.49 -22.18
CA GLY A 69 20.99 7.64 -23.30
C GLY A 69 20.04 7.70 -24.52
N PRO A 70 20.22 6.82 -25.53
CA PRO A 70 19.35 6.79 -26.70
C PRO A 70 17.89 6.52 -26.32
N MET A 71 16.94 7.12 -27.04
CA MET A 71 15.52 6.80 -26.91
C MET A 71 15.30 5.32 -27.26
N ALA A 72 14.64 4.58 -26.36
CA ALA A 72 14.17 3.25 -26.69
C ALA A 72 13.03 3.34 -27.71
N ASP A 73 13.00 2.45 -28.70
CA ASP A 73 11.99 2.42 -29.77
C ASP A 73 10.55 2.29 -29.23
N ARG A 74 10.40 1.68 -28.05
CA ARG A 74 9.14 1.52 -27.33
C ARG A 74 9.38 1.41 -25.83
N ALA A 75 8.34 1.64 -25.05
CA ALA A 75 8.35 1.33 -23.63
C ALA A 75 8.55 -0.19 -23.41
N LEU A 76 9.31 -0.53 -22.37
CA LEU A 76 9.71 -1.90 -22.06
C LEU A 76 8.62 -2.60 -21.22
N PRO A 77 8.48 -3.94 -21.36
CA PRO A 77 7.64 -4.72 -20.47
C PRO A 77 8.15 -4.63 -19.03
N HIS A 78 7.23 -4.62 -18.07
CA HIS A 78 7.53 -4.60 -16.64
C HIS A 78 6.42 -5.35 -15.89
N THR A 79 6.82 -6.23 -14.97
CA THR A 79 5.91 -6.84 -13.98
C THR A 79 5.81 -5.96 -12.75
N PHE A 80 4.63 -5.46 -12.41
CA PHE A 80 4.45 -4.62 -11.23
C PHE A 80 3.32 -5.16 -10.35
N VAL A 81 3.43 -4.86 -9.06
CA VAL A 81 2.44 -5.24 -8.06
C VAL A 81 1.29 -4.23 -8.10
N ARG A 82 0.07 -4.69 -8.41
CA ARG A 82 -1.15 -3.91 -8.27
C ARG A 82 -1.75 -4.17 -6.89
N GLU A 83 -2.00 -3.09 -6.16
CA GLU A 83 -2.64 -3.15 -4.85
C GLU A 83 -3.98 -3.88 -4.94
N GLY A 84 -4.25 -4.69 -3.90
CA GLY A 84 -5.50 -5.39 -3.76
C GLY A 84 -6.69 -4.45 -3.53
N ILE A 85 -7.90 -4.96 -3.77
CA ILE A 85 -9.12 -4.25 -3.42
C ILE A 85 -9.11 -3.99 -1.91
N THR A 86 -9.33 -2.73 -1.54
CA THR A 86 -9.35 -2.29 -0.15
C THR A 86 -10.78 -1.99 0.27
N SER A 87 -11.14 -2.42 1.48
CA SER A 87 -12.36 -2.02 2.16
C SER A 87 -12.00 -1.52 3.55
N SER A 88 -12.62 -0.43 3.97
CA SER A 88 -12.44 0.09 5.32
C SER A 88 -13.77 0.54 5.90
N PHE A 89 -13.85 0.49 7.23
CA PHE A 89 -14.94 1.08 7.97
C PHE A 89 -14.40 1.64 9.29
N THR A 90 -15.14 2.60 9.83
CA THR A 90 -14.80 3.27 11.08
C THR A 90 -15.85 2.96 12.11
N ILE A 91 -15.40 2.55 13.30
CA ILE A 91 -16.22 2.37 14.49
C ILE A 91 -16.02 3.63 15.35
N PRO A 92 -17.07 4.44 15.55
CA PRO A 92 -16.98 5.62 16.40
C PRO A 92 -16.55 5.28 17.83
N ALA A 93 -15.84 6.20 18.48
CA ALA A 93 -15.34 6.02 19.85
C ALA A 93 -16.43 5.55 20.83
N ALA A 94 -17.64 6.11 20.70
CA ALA A 94 -18.78 5.79 21.55
C ALA A 94 -19.28 4.34 21.41
N GLU A 95 -19.16 3.73 20.22
CA GLU A 95 -19.67 2.38 19.98
C GLU A 95 -18.76 1.30 20.53
N TRP A 96 -17.44 1.49 20.48
CA TRP A 96 -16.52 0.50 21.00
C TRP A 96 -16.24 0.65 22.51
N ALA A 97 -16.63 1.78 23.13
CA ALA A 97 -16.53 1.99 24.57
C ALA A 97 -17.20 0.87 25.38
N ALA A 98 -18.29 0.29 24.87
CA ALA A 98 -18.99 -0.83 25.50
C ALA A 98 -18.14 -2.12 25.59
N PHE A 99 -17.08 -2.24 24.79
CA PHE A 99 -16.18 -3.41 24.77
C PHE A 99 -14.91 -3.20 25.59
N ALA A 100 -14.58 -1.95 25.97
CA ALA A 100 -13.42 -1.65 26.81
C ALA A 100 -13.56 -2.24 28.24
N ASP A 101 -14.79 -2.50 28.67
CA ASP A 101 -15.14 -3.07 29.97
C ASP A 101 -15.56 -4.57 29.92
N GLY A 102 -15.28 -5.26 28.81
CA GLY A 102 -15.53 -6.71 28.66
C GLY A 102 -14.81 -7.57 29.70
N PRO A 103 -15.28 -8.80 29.99
CA PRO A 103 -14.88 -9.55 31.18
C PRO A 103 -13.36 -9.71 31.25
N LYS A 104 -12.77 -9.22 32.34
CA LYS A 104 -11.35 -9.47 32.64
C LYS A 104 -11.13 -10.98 32.56
N ALA A 105 -10.20 -11.40 31.72
CA ALA A 105 -9.76 -12.79 31.67
C ALA A 105 -9.50 -13.27 33.10
N ARG A 106 -10.20 -14.34 33.51
CA ARG A 106 -9.93 -15.06 34.75
C ARG A 106 -8.64 -15.86 34.63
#